data_AF-A0A851BDP3-F1
#
_entry.id   AF-A0A851BDP3-F1
#
_cell.length_a   1.000
_cell.length_b   1.000
_cell.length_c   1.000
_cell.angle_alpha   90.00
_cell.angle_beta   90.00
_cell.angle_gamma   90.00
#
_symmetry.space_group_name_H-M   'P 1'
#
loop_
_entity.id
_entity.type
_entity.pdbx_description
1 polymer ?
#
loop_
_entity_poly.entity_id
_entity_poly.type
_entity_poly.pdbx_seq_one_letter_code
_entity_poly.pdbx_strand_id
1 'polypeptide(L)'
;LGLTGKGKRRRSCDGEEEGEHEAKKQKREGGSSEPPPDDGIYWQVNLERFHQHFRDQALVSAVASRMDQTSSEVVRTMLRMSEVTTASGASHTQPLSSNEIFRSLPAGYNIGKQVLDQYLALLADDPVSLGTLGDPQGFYFLSVWGQPIQASATSLTPLLPRRFGSRCARIFRLLLRKKHLEQKQVEDFAMIPAKEAKDMLYRMLSENLVSLQEIPKTPDHAPSRTFYLYTVNVMGAARMLLHRCYKSAANLMERRQHELRENKRLLEKSQRVEAILASMQATGAEEAQLHEVEEMITGPERQQLESLKRNVNK
;
A
#
# COMPACT_ATOMS: atom_id res chain seq x y z
N LEU A 1 -6.72 22.12 -16.44
CA LEU A 1 -6.22 20.76 -16.73
C LEU A 1 -5.34 20.81 -17.97
N GLY A 2 -4.03 21.07 -17.79
CA GLY A 2 -3.07 21.05 -18.89
C GLY A 2 -2.71 19.62 -19.22
N LEU A 3 -3.37 19.04 -20.22
CA LEU A 3 -3.03 17.72 -20.75
C LEU A 3 -1.75 17.83 -21.57
N THR A 4 -0.59 17.61 -20.94
CA THR A 4 0.67 17.44 -21.67
C THR A 4 0.70 16.03 -22.26
N GLY A 5 0.22 15.89 -23.50
CA GLY A 5 0.41 14.69 -24.30
C GLY A 5 1.90 14.52 -24.62
N LYS A 6 2.49 13.38 -24.24
CA LYS A 6 3.83 13.01 -24.72
C LYS A 6 3.71 12.64 -26.20
N GLY A 7 4.10 13.57 -27.07
CA GLY A 7 4.06 13.41 -28.52
C GLY A 7 4.88 12.21 -29.02
N LYS A 8 4.36 11.53 -30.05
CA LYS A 8 5.00 10.42 -30.75
C LYS A 8 6.38 10.85 -31.29
N ARG A 9 7.47 10.21 -30.84
CA ARG A 9 8.67 10.09 -31.66
C ARG A 9 8.33 9.18 -32.84
N ARG A 10 8.23 9.75 -34.05
CA ARG A 10 8.19 8.97 -35.30
C ARG A 10 9.49 8.19 -35.42
N ARG A 11 9.43 6.86 -35.30
CA ARG A 11 10.47 5.97 -35.82
C ARG A 11 10.27 5.95 -37.35
N SER A 12 11.26 6.44 -38.08
CA SER A 12 11.38 6.28 -39.52
C SER A 12 11.62 4.80 -39.84
N CYS A 13 10.78 4.23 -40.70
CA CYS A 13 11.02 2.94 -41.35
C CYS A 13 12.19 3.05 -42.32
N ASP A 14 12.99 2.00 -42.41
CA ASP A 14 13.47 1.47 -43.70
C ASP A 14 13.82 -0.02 -43.56
N GLY A 15 13.24 -0.81 -44.46
CA GLY A 15 13.50 -2.23 -44.78
C GLY A 15 13.08 -3.26 -43.72
N GLU A 16 12.46 -4.41 -44.02
CA GLU A 16 12.08 -5.12 -45.23
C GLU A 16 10.98 -6.14 -44.81
N GLU A 17 10.22 -6.62 -45.78
CA GLU A 17 9.01 -7.45 -45.69
C GLU A 17 9.18 -8.78 -44.93
N GLU A 18 8.15 -9.23 -44.20
CA GLU A 18 7.47 -10.54 -44.43
C GLU A 18 6.33 -10.81 -43.42
N GLY A 19 5.11 -10.86 -43.97
CA GLY A 19 3.93 -11.66 -43.57
C GLY A 19 3.54 -11.85 -42.10
N GLU A 20 2.56 -11.07 -41.63
CA GLU A 20 1.58 -11.56 -40.64
C GLU A 20 0.19 -10.95 -40.91
N HIS A 21 -0.83 -11.80 -40.87
CA HIS A 21 -2.20 -11.54 -41.30
C HIS A 21 -2.89 -10.40 -40.54
N GLU A 22 -3.22 -9.30 -41.24
CA GLU A 22 -4.15 -8.29 -40.72
C GLU A 22 -5.56 -8.89 -40.56
N ALA A 23 -6.09 -8.84 -39.34
CA ALA A 23 -7.47 -9.20 -39.06
C ALA A 23 -8.42 -8.30 -39.88
N LYS A 24 -9.22 -8.92 -40.75
CA LYS A 24 -10.24 -8.26 -41.59
C LYS A 24 -11.10 -7.31 -40.74
N LYS A 25 -10.85 -6.00 -40.88
CA LYS A 25 -11.74 -4.96 -40.38
C LYS A 25 -13.07 -5.05 -41.14
N GLN A 26 -14.15 -5.31 -40.41
CA GLN A 26 -15.49 -5.40 -40.96
C GLN A 26 -15.85 -4.04 -41.57
N LYS A 27 -15.92 -3.97 -42.90
CA LYS A 27 -16.29 -2.78 -43.67
C LYS A 27 -17.75 -2.43 -43.38
N ARG A 28 -18.00 -1.48 -42.47
CA ARG A 28 -19.29 -0.78 -42.40
C ARG A 28 -19.36 0.13 -43.62
N GLU A 29 -20.18 -0.24 -44.59
CA GLU A 29 -20.54 0.64 -45.71
C GLU A 29 -21.54 1.70 -45.23
N GLY A 30 -21.22 2.97 -45.49
CA GLY A 30 -22.11 4.10 -45.25
C GLY A 30 -21.75 4.98 -44.05
N GLY A 31 -20.69 5.79 -44.18
CA GLY A 31 -20.37 6.87 -43.26
C GLY A 31 -19.14 7.64 -43.75
N SER A 32 -19.26 8.96 -43.85
CA SER A 32 -18.23 9.91 -44.30
C SER A 32 -16.81 9.60 -43.81
N SER A 33 -15.83 9.67 -44.73
CA SER A 33 -14.39 9.45 -44.50
C SER A 33 -13.72 10.60 -43.75
N GLU A 34 -14.22 10.94 -42.57
CA GLU A 34 -13.43 11.69 -41.59
C GLU A 34 -12.98 10.72 -40.51
N PRO A 35 -11.66 10.58 -40.25
CA PRO A 35 -11.22 9.81 -39.10
C PRO A 35 -11.85 10.41 -37.84
N PRO A 36 -12.29 9.58 -36.88
CA PRO A 36 -12.85 10.09 -35.65
C PRO A 36 -11.85 11.06 -35.00
N PRO A 37 -12.33 12.11 -34.32
CA PRO A 37 -11.49 13.22 -33.87
C PRO A 37 -10.41 12.82 -32.87
N ASP A 38 -10.50 11.61 -32.32
CA ASP A 38 -9.58 10.98 -31.39
C ASP A 38 -8.69 9.91 -32.03
N ASP A 39 -8.63 9.83 -33.37
CA ASP A 39 -7.72 8.91 -34.05
C ASP A 39 -6.25 9.22 -33.69
N GLY A 40 -5.60 8.22 -33.09
CA GLY A 40 -4.25 8.35 -32.53
C GLY A 40 -4.16 8.84 -31.07
N ILE A 41 -5.29 9.09 -30.40
CA ILE A 41 -5.36 9.40 -28.96
C ILE A 41 -5.61 8.11 -28.18
N TYR A 42 -4.56 7.57 -27.57
CA TYR A 42 -4.67 6.43 -26.67
C TYR A 42 -4.81 6.88 -25.23
N TRP A 43 -5.76 6.27 -24.54
CA TRP A 43 -5.99 6.47 -23.12
C TRP A 43 -5.32 5.35 -22.33
N GLN A 44 -4.71 5.70 -21.20
CA GLN A 44 -4.15 4.74 -20.26
C GLN A 44 -4.58 5.06 -18.84
N VAL A 45 -4.55 4.04 -17.99
CA VAL A 45 -4.84 4.19 -16.56
C VAL A 45 -3.71 4.98 -15.89
N ASN A 46 -4.07 6.06 -15.20
CA ASN A 46 -3.09 6.84 -14.43
C ASN A 46 -2.88 6.22 -13.03
N LEU A 47 -1.84 5.38 -12.89
CA LEU A 47 -1.49 4.74 -11.62
C LEU A 47 -1.08 5.73 -10.52
N GLU A 48 -0.49 6.87 -10.89
CA GLU A 48 -0.07 7.90 -9.93
C GLU A 48 -1.28 8.46 -9.17
N ARG A 49 -2.42 8.60 -9.86
CA ARG A 49 -3.66 9.05 -9.25
C ARG A 49 -4.20 8.05 -8.22
N PHE A 50 -4.07 6.74 -8.48
CA PHE A 50 -4.42 5.71 -7.50
C PHE A 50 -3.51 5.76 -6.28
N HIS A 51 -2.19 5.93 -6.47
CA HIS A 51 -1.25 6.06 -5.36
C HIS A 51 -1.57 7.28 -4.48
N GLN A 52 -1.93 8.41 -5.08
CA GLN A 52 -2.38 9.60 -4.35
C GLN A 52 -3.62 9.28 -3.52
N HIS A 53 -4.62 8.63 -4.11
CA HIS A 53 -5.84 8.25 -3.39
C HIS A 53 -5.59 7.26 -2.25
N PHE A 54 -4.77 6.22 -2.46
CA PHE A 54 -4.45 5.24 -1.41
C PHE A 54 -3.66 5.86 -0.26
N ARG A 55 -2.75 6.78 -0.57
CA ARG A 55 -2.04 7.57 0.44
C ARG A 55 -3.04 8.38 1.27
N ASP A 56 -3.94 9.09 0.62
CA ASP A 56 -4.93 9.93 1.30
C ASP A 56 -5.88 9.09 2.17
N GLN A 57 -6.31 7.93 1.69
CA GLN A 57 -7.08 6.97 2.50
C GLN A 57 -6.30 6.46 3.73
N ALA A 58 -5.01 6.13 3.57
CA ALA A 58 -4.18 5.69 4.68
C ALA A 58 -4.04 6.78 5.75
N LEU A 59 -3.81 8.03 5.34
CA LEU A 59 -3.73 9.19 6.24
C LEU A 59 -5.05 9.39 7.01
N VAL A 60 -6.16 9.38 6.31
CA VAL A 60 -7.50 9.53 6.90
C VAL A 60 -7.80 8.40 7.90
N SER A 61 -7.48 7.15 7.56
CA SER A 61 -7.65 6.02 8.48
C SER A 61 -6.78 6.13 9.73
N ALA A 62 -5.56 6.66 9.59
CA ALA A 62 -4.65 6.86 10.71
C ALA A 62 -5.19 7.92 11.67
N VAL A 63 -5.71 9.04 11.15
CA VAL A 63 -6.35 10.09 11.95
C VAL A 63 -7.60 9.56 12.65
N ALA A 64 -8.46 8.82 11.93
CA ALA A 64 -9.67 8.21 12.52
C ALA A 64 -9.35 7.27 13.69
N SER A 65 -8.26 6.50 13.59
CA SER A 65 -7.84 5.57 14.66
C SER A 65 -7.23 6.24 15.89
N ARG A 66 -6.71 7.46 15.76
CA ARG A 66 -5.99 8.17 16.82
C ARG A 66 -6.85 9.20 17.54
N MET A 67 -7.71 9.89 16.80
CA MET A 67 -8.55 10.97 17.31
C MET A 67 -10.01 10.52 17.27
N ASP A 68 -10.70 10.85 16.18
CA ASP A 68 -12.12 10.62 15.99
C ASP A 68 -12.50 10.62 14.51
N GLN A 69 -13.73 10.17 14.22
CA GLN A 69 -14.25 10.13 12.87
C GLN A 69 -14.42 11.54 12.27
N THR A 70 -14.76 12.53 13.10
CA THR A 70 -14.97 13.92 12.70
C THR A 70 -13.68 14.61 12.26
N SER A 71 -12.56 14.48 13.00
CA SER A 71 -11.26 15.00 12.53
C SER A 71 -10.79 14.30 11.26
N SER A 72 -11.08 13.01 11.10
CA SER A 72 -10.75 12.28 9.87
C SER A 72 -11.48 12.84 8.65
N GLU A 73 -12.71 13.33 8.82
CA GLU A 73 -13.47 13.98 7.75
C GLU A 73 -12.87 15.34 7.40
N VAL A 74 -12.50 16.16 8.40
CA VAL A 74 -11.83 17.44 8.16
C VAL A 74 -10.55 17.24 7.32
N VAL A 75 -9.72 16.27 7.70
CA VAL A 75 -8.50 15.92 6.94
C VAL A 75 -8.84 15.38 5.54
N ARG A 76 -9.87 14.55 5.41
CA ARG A 76 -10.36 14.04 4.11
C ARG A 76 -10.78 15.18 3.20
N THR A 77 -11.51 16.17 3.72
CA THR A 77 -11.93 17.36 2.99
C THR A 77 -10.72 18.17 2.53
N MET A 78 -9.76 18.45 3.42
CA MET A 78 -8.53 19.17 3.07
C MET A 78 -7.69 18.45 1.99
N LEU A 79 -7.57 17.12 2.09
CA LEU A 79 -6.86 16.32 1.07
C LEU A 79 -7.59 16.38 -0.28
N ARG A 80 -8.93 16.27 -0.30
CA ARG A 80 -9.74 16.39 -1.52
C ARG A 80 -9.56 17.74 -2.21
N MET A 81 -9.54 18.83 -1.46
CA MET A 81 -9.26 20.17 -2.02
C MET A 81 -7.86 20.26 -2.60
N SER A 82 -6.91 19.53 -2.00
CA SER A 82 -5.49 19.53 -2.39
C SER A 82 -5.19 18.58 -3.56
N GLU A 83 -6.16 17.77 -4.02
CA GLU A 83 -5.95 16.70 -5.01
C GLU A 83 -5.44 17.21 -6.36
N VAL A 84 -5.92 18.38 -6.80
CA VAL A 84 -5.59 18.97 -8.11
C VAL A 84 -4.46 19.98 -8.01
N THR A 85 -4.30 20.60 -6.84
CA THR A 85 -3.35 21.71 -6.61
C THR A 85 -1.98 21.24 -6.14
N THR A 86 -1.91 20.03 -5.56
CA THR A 86 -0.68 19.48 -4.97
C THR A 86 -0.11 18.38 -5.86
N ALA A 87 1.19 18.48 -6.17
CA ALA A 87 1.90 17.43 -6.89
C ALA A 87 2.01 16.15 -6.02
N SER A 88 2.00 14.97 -6.64
CA SER A 88 2.01 13.67 -5.94
C SER A 88 3.18 13.51 -4.95
N GLY A 89 4.36 14.03 -5.29
CA GLY A 89 5.57 13.97 -4.46
C GLY A 89 5.81 15.18 -3.55
N ALA A 90 4.90 16.15 -3.47
CA ALA A 90 5.10 17.35 -2.66
C ALA A 90 4.98 17.04 -1.16
N SER A 91 5.97 17.45 -0.36
CA SER A 91 6.01 17.15 1.08
C SER A 91 4.89 17.79 1.89
N HIS A 92 4.37 18.91 1.41
CA HIS A 92 3.28 19.68 2.01
C HIS A 92 2.20 19.98 0.97
N THR A 93 0.94 20.01 1.39
CA THR A 93 -0.15 20.54 0.56
C THR A 93 -0.07 22.06 0.47
N GLN A 94 -0.84 22.61 -0.46
CA GLN A 94 -1.09 24.05 -0.46
C GLN A 94 -1.79 24.49 0.84
N PRO A 95 -1.51 25.70 1.33
CA PRO A 95 -2.19 26.25 2.50
C PRO A 95 -3.67 26.49 2.19
N LEU A 96 -4.54 26.07 3.10
CA LEU A 96 -5.98 26.23 3.04
C LEU A 96 -6.46 27.07 4.22
N SER A 97 -7.42 27.97 3.98
CA SER A 97 -8.04 28.74 5.07
C SER A 97 -9.16 27.95 5.75
N SER A 98 -9.42 28.20 7.03
CA SER A 98 -10.54 27.52 7.72
C SER A 98 -11.90 27.81 7.08
N ASN A 99 -12.07 28.98 6.46
CA ASN A 99 -13.29 29.35 5.74
C ASN A 99 -13.52 28.48 4.49
N GLU A 100 -12.46 28.18 3.74
CA GLU A 100 -12.54 27.32 2.55
C GLU A 100 -12.85 25.88 2.95
N ILE A 101 -12.17 25.38 3.98
CA ILE A 101 -12.42 24.05 4.55
C ILE A 101 -13.89 23.94 5.01
N PHE A 102 -14.38 24.93 5.76
CA PHE A 102 -15.77 24.99 6.22
C PHE A 102 -16.80 24.90 5.10
N ARG A 103 -16.57 25.59 3.98
CA ARG A 103 -17.49 25.56 2.82
C ARG A 103 -17.48 24.23 2.07
N SER A 104 -16.36 23.52 2.11
CA SER A 104 -16.15 22.25 1.41
C SER A 104 -16.52 21.02 2.23
N LEU A 105 -16.80 21.19 3.53
CA LEU A 105 -17.23 20.11 4.41
C LEU A 105 -18.62 19.59 3.98
N PRO A 106 -18.86 18.26 4.04
CA PRO A 106 -20.16 17.70 3.68
C PRO A 106 -21.27 18.20 4.61
N ALA A 107 -22.43 18.53 4.04
CA ALA A 107 -23.59 19.05 4.78
C ALA A 107 -24.17 18.11 5.86
N GLY A 108 -23.72 16.86 5.92
CA GLY A 108 -24.08 15.91 6.98
C GLY A 108 -23.39 16.16 8.32
N TYR A 109 -22.32 16.96 8.34
CA TYR A 109 -21.59 17.31 9.56
C TYR A 109 -22.02 18.71 10.03
N ASN A 110 -22.96 18.76 10.98
CA ASN A 110 -23.47 20.00 11.60
C ASN A 110 -22.45 20.63 12.58
N ILE A 111 -21.22 20.85 12.12
CA ILE A 111 -20.14 21.45 12.91
C ILE A 111 -20.20 22.96 12.70
N GLY A 112 -20.23 23.74 13.78
CA GLY A 112 -20.10 25.21 13.70
C GLY A 112 -18.64 25.61 13.42
N LYS A 113 -18.41 26.75 12.76
CA LYS A 113 -17.06 27.23 12.43
C LYS A 113 -16.09 27.25 13.63
N GLN A 114 -16.58 27.70 14.79
CA GLN A 114 -15.77 27.74 16.03
C GLN A 114 -15.29 26.36 16.47
N VAL A 115 -16.12 25.33 16.26
CA VAL A 115 -15.79 23.94 16.59
C VAL A 115 -14.80 23.37 15.57
N LEU A 116 -14.94 23.74 14.28
CA LEU A 116 -13.94 23.39 13.26
C LEU A 116 -12.57 23.98 13.59
N ASP A 117 -12.51 25.25 13.99
CA ASP A 117 -11.25 25.91 14.38
C ASP A 117 -10.61 25.20 15.60
N GLN A 118 -11.41 24.71 16.55
CA GLN A 118 -10.93 23.89 17.67
C GLN A 118 -10.35 22.55 17.21
N TYR A 119 -11.01 21.85 16.28
CA TYR A 119 -10.48 20.61 15.71
C TYR A 119 -9.18 20.84 14.93
N LEU A 120 -9.08 21.93 14.16
CA LEU A 120 -7.87 22.27 13.42
C LEU A 120 -6.70 22.61 14.36
N ALA A 121 -6.97 23.33 15.46
CA ALA A 121 -5.97 23.57 16.50
C ALA A 121 -5.51 22.28 17.18
N LEU A 122 -6.46 21.37 17.51
CA LEU A 122 -6.14 20.08 18.12
C LEU A 122 -5.31 19.20 17.17
N LEU A 123 -5.62 19.21 15.86
CA LEU A 123 -4.84 18.51 14.85
C LEU A 123 -3.43 19.10 14.69
N ALA A 124 -3.28 20.41 14.90
CA ALA A 124 -1.99 21.10 14.83
C ALA A 124 -1.10 20.82 16.05
N ASP A 125 -1.69 20.70 17.23
CA ASP A 125 -0.98 20.45 18.49
C ASP A 125 -0.54 18.98 18.67
N ASP A 126 -1.04 18.03 17.88
CA ASP A 126 -0.64 16.63 18.01
C ASP A 126 0.86 16.45 17.66
N PRO A 127 1.71 15.96 18.58
CA PRO A 127 3.14 15.75 18.34
C PRO A 127 3.44 14.67 17.30
N VAL A 128 2.44 13.86 16.92
CA VAL A 128 2.54 12.86 15.85
C VAL A 128 1.90 13.37 14.55
N SER A 129 1.42 14.62 14.53
CA SER A 129 0.52 15.13 13.51
C SER A 129 1.03 14.88 12.09
N LEU A 130 0.26 14.06 11.40
CA LEU A 130 0.15 14.05 9.96
C LEU A 130 -0.55 15.35 9.54
N GLY A 131 0.12 16.48 9.70
CA GLY A 131 -0.12 17.63 8.85
C GLY A 131 -1.20 18.63 9.25
N THR A 132 -1.05 19.32 10.36
CA THR A 132 -1.63 20.67 10.36
C THR A 132 -0.62 21.61 10.96
N LEU A 133 0.20 22.19 10.10
CA LEU A 133 1.08 23.29 10.55
C LEU A 133 0.22 24.54 10.36
N GLY A 134 -0.32 25.03 11.47
CA GLY A 134 -1.06 26.28 11.49
C GLY A 134 -0.05 27.42 11.45
N ASP A 135 -0.08 28.23 10.39
CA ASP A 135 0.54 29.54 10.48
C ASP A 135 -0.30 30.41 11.43
N PRO A 136 0.31 31.32 12.22
CA PRO A 136 -0.41 32.21 13.12
C PRO A 136 -1.45 33.11 12.41
N GLN A 137 -1.45 33.12 11.07
CA GLN A 137 -2.37 33.83 10.20
C GLN A 137 -3.66 33.04 9.86
N GLY A 138 -3.83 31.81 10.37
CA GLY A 138 -5.05 31.01 10.18
C GLY A 138 -5.08 30.18 8.88
N PHE A 139 -3.90 29.90 8.33
CA PHE A 139 -3.72 28.97 7.21
C PHE A 139 -3.26 27.62 7.72
N TYR A 140 -3.79 26.56 7.14
CA TYR A 140 -3.53 25.17 7.51
C TYR A 140 -3.03 24.40 6.30
N PHE A 141 -1.90 23.71 6.44
CA PHE A 141 -1.38 22.81 5.41
C PHE A 141 -1.05 21.43 5.99
N LEU A 142 -1.24 20.40 5.16
CA LEU A 142 -0.96 19.01 5.51
C LEU A 142 0.43 18.60 5.09
N SER A 143 1.23 18.10 6.03
CA SER A 143 2.48 17.40 5.74
C SER A 143 2.17 15.98 5.26
N VAL A 144 2.24 15.79 3.95
CA VAL A 144 1.94 14.52 3.27
C VAL A 144 3.13 13.56 3.34
N TRP A 145 4.35 14.11 3.25
CA TRP A 145 5.59 13.35 3.32
C TRP A 145 6.55 13.87 4.38
N GLY A 146 6.13 14.80 5.24
CA GLY A 146 7.00 15.54 6.17
C GLY A 146 7.62 14.70 7.28
N GLN A 147 7.12 13.49 7.56
CA GLN A 147 7.78 12.55 8.48
C GLN A 147 7.68 11.11 7.93
N PRO A 148 8.48 10.75 6.90
CA PRO A 148 8.47 9.39 6.37
C PRO A 148 8.82 8.37 7.46
N ILE A 149 9.57 8.81 8.47
CA ILE A 149 9.98 8.07 9.66
C ILE A 149 8.78 7.70 10.55
N GLN A 150 7.80 8.58 10.78
CA GLN A 150 6.69 8.30 11.69
C GLN A 150 5.60 7.47 11.02
N ALA A 151 5.31 7.73 9.74
CA ALA A 151 4.37 6.92 8.96
C ALA A 151 4.90 5.49 8.78
N SER A 152 6.17 5.33 8.39
CA SER A 152 6.80 4.00 8.28
C SER A 152 7.00 3.33 9.64
N ALA A 153 7.32 4.06 10.71
CA ALA A 153 7.33 3.51 12.06
C ALA A 153 5.94 3.03 12.50
N THR A 154 4.88 3.76 12.16
CA THR A 154 3.48 3.36 12.44
C THR A 154 3.09 2.11 11.65
N SER A 155 3.53 1.97 10.39
CA SER A 155 3.32 0.73 9.61
C SER A 155 4.17 -0.45 10.08
N LEU A 156 5.37 -0.21 10.61
CA LEU A 156 6.27 -1.26 11.11
C LEU A 156 5.83 -1.78 12.49
N THR A 157 5.31 -0.90 13.33
CA THR A 157 4.86 -1.20 14.71
C THR A 157 3.84 -2.35 14.83
N PRO A 158 2.83 -2.54 13.96
CA PRO A 158 1.91 -3.67 14.02
C PRO A 158 2.50 -4.98 13.47
N LEU A 159 3.54 -4.92 12.64
CA LEU A 159 4.19 -6.11 12.08
C LEU A 159 5.11 -6.78 13.10
N LEU A 160 5.71 -6.01 14.01
CA LEU A 160 6.60 -6.52 15.05
C LEU A 160 5.92 -7.50 16.02
N PRO A 161 4.75 -7.20 16.63
CA PRO A 161 4.06 -8.12 17.53
C PRO A 161 3.74 -9.47 16.90
N ARG A 162 3.38 -9.49 15.59
CA ARG A 162 3.03 -10.72 14.87
C ARG A 162 4.22 -11.65 14.68
N ARG A 163 5.46 -11.13 14.69
CA ARG A 163 6.69 -11.90 14.46
C ARG A 163 7.51 -12.11 15.73
N PHE A 164 7.64 -11.08 16.56
CA PHE A 164 8.54 -11.03 17.71
C PHE A 164 7.81 -10.94 19.06
N GLY A 165 6.47 -10.86 19.04
CA GLY A 165 5.65 -10.71 20.24
C GLY A 165 5.55 -9.28 20.77
N SER A 166 4.64 -9.09 21.71
CA SER A 166 4.29 -7.77 22.28
C SER A 166 5.44 -7.12 23.07
N ARG A 167 6.28 -7.92 23.75
CA ARG A 167 7.45 -7.47 24.52
C ARG A 167 8.53 -6.83 23.64
N CYS A 168 8.86 -7.46 22.52
CA CYS A 168 9.76 -6.88 21.51
C CYS A 168 9.21 -5.57 20.96
N ALA A 169 7.92 -5.52 20.63
CA ALA A 169 7.29 -4.29 20.13
C ALA A 169 7.35 -3.15 21.16
N ARG A 170 7.32 -3.45 22.47
CA ARG A 170 7.52 -2.45 23.53
C ARG A 170 8.92 -1.85 23.48
N ILE A 171 9.96 -2.68 23.40
CA ILE A 171 11.37 -2.23 23.26
C ILE A 171 11.53 -1.36 22.01
N PHE A 172 10.95 -1.79 20.88
CA PHE A 172 11.03 -1.04 19.63
C PHE A 172 10.35 0.34 19.72
N ARG A 173 9.15 0.43 20.30
CA ARG A 173 8.47 1.72 20.54
C ARG A 173 9.26 2.63 21.48
N LEU A 174 9.91 2.05 22.49
CA LEU A 174 10.76 2.78 23.42
C LEU A 174 11.96 3.39 22.68
N LEU A 175 12.66 2.59 21.86
CA LEU A 175 13.78 3.05 21.04
C LEU A 175 13.36 4.14 20.04
N LEU A 176 12.17 4.04 19.43
CA LEU A 176 11.64 5.09 18.55
C LEU A 176 11.42 6.43 19.26
N ARG A 177 10.97 6.40 20.53
CA ARG A 177 10.71 7.63 21.31
C ARG A 177 11.98 8.28 21.85
N LYS A 178 12.93 7.48 22.34
CA LYS A 178 14.16 7.97 22.99
C LYS A 178 15.35 8.08 22.03
N LYS A 179 15.24 7.51 20.82
CA LYS A 179 16.24 7.46 19.72
C LYS A 179 17.51 6.68 20.03
N HIS A 180 18.16 6.97 21.16
CA HIS A 180 19.41 6.33 21.58
C HIS A 180 19.25 5.81 23.01
N LEU A 181 19.42 4.50 23.20
CA LEU A 181 19.34 3.89 24.53
C LEU A 181 20.45 2.86 24.73
N GLU A 182 20.98 2.81 25.95
CA GLU A 182 21.86 1.74 26.41
C GLU A 182 21.06 0.52 26.88
N GLN A 183 21.70 -0.65 26.95
CA GLN A 183 21.03 -1.89 27.37
C GLN A 183 20.34 -1.76 28.73
N LYS A 184 21.03 -1.21 29.74
CA LYS A 184 20.48 -1.02 31.09
C LYS A 184 19.24 -0.12 31.10
N GLN A 185 19.26 0.95 30.29
CA GLN A 185 18.12 1.86 30.17
C GLN A 185 16.93 1.20 29.47
N VAL A 186 17.18 0.34 28.48
CA VAL A 186 16.11 -0.44 27.84
C VAL A 186 15.45 -1.37 28.85
N GLU A 187 16.23 -2.03 29.70
CA GLU A 187 15.72 -2.93 30.77
C GLU A 187 14.83 -2.16 31.76
N ASP A 188 15.33 -1.04 32.29
CA ASP A 188 14.64 -0.21 33.28
C ASP A 188 13.34 0.39 32.71
N PHE A 189 13.40 0.99 31.52
CA PHE A 189 12.23 1.65 30.92
C PHE A 189 11.22 0.68 30.32
N ALA A 190 11.64 -0.51 29.85
CA ALA A 190 10.73 -1.51 29.32
C ALA A 190 10.08 -2.37 30.42
N MET A 191 10.64 -2.34 31.63
CA MET A 191 10.30 -3.23 32.76
C MET A 191 10.38 -4.70 32.34
N ILE A 192 11.50 -5.08 31.72
CA ILE A 192 11.76 -6.44 31.21
C ILE A 192 13.04 -6.97 31.86
N PRO A 193 13.09 -8.24 32.29
CA PRO A 193 14.30 -8.82 32.86
C PRO A 193 15.50 -8.75 31.90
N ALA A 194 16.70 -8.49 32.44
CA ALA A 194 17.92 -8.27 31.67
C ALA A 194 18.23 -9.37 30.65
N LYS A 195 18.09 -10.64 31.07
CA LYS A 195 18.34 -11.80 30.19
C LYS A 195 17.42 -11.76 28.95
N GLU A 196 16.14 -11.48 29.16
CA GLU A 196 15.16 -11.49 28.09
C GLU A 196 15.31 -10.28 27.17
N ALA A 197 15.53 -9.09 27.75
CA ALA A 197 15.75 -7.86 26.99
C ALA A 197 16.95 -7.99 26.05
N LYS A 198 18.06 -8.56 26.55
CA LYS A 198 19.26 -8.83 25.77
C LYS A 198 19.00 -9.79 24.60
N ASP A 199 18.32 -10.91 24.84
CA ASP A 199 17.96 -11.87 23.79
C ASP A 199 17.04 -11.26 22.72
N MET A 200 16.13 -10.37 23.11
CA MET A 200 15.25 -9.66 22.18
C MET A 200 16.01 -8.61 21.37
N LEU A 201 16.90 -7.84 21.99
CA LEU A 201 17.72 -6.82 21.31
C LEU A 201 18.64 -7.45 20.25
N TYR A 202 19.29 -8.58 20.56
CA TYR A 202 20.14 -9.25 19.56
C TYR A 202 19.34 -9.84 18.41
N ARG A 203 18.15 -10.39 18.66
CA ARG A 203 17.24 -10.83 17.57
C ARG A 203 16.82 -9.66 16.68
N MET A 204 16.59 -8.48 17.24
CA MET A 204 16.27 -7.28 16.46
C MET A 204 17.47 -6.75 15.67
N LEU A 205 18.68 -6.90 16.22
CA LEU A 205 19.94 -6.54 15.57
C LEU A 205 20.23 -7.47 14.37
N SER A 206 20.09 -8.79 14.53
CA SER A 206 20.30 -9.75 13.43
C SER A 206 19.32 -9.54 12.27
N GLU A 207 18.11 -9.06 12.58
CA GLU A 207 17.07 -8.78 11.61
C GLU A 207 17.16 -7.36 11.03
N ASN A 208 18.20 -6.57 11.36
CA ASN A 208 18.42 -5.19 10.93
C ASN A 208 17.27 -4.22 11.27
N LEU A 209 16.50 -4.52 12.32
CA LEU A 209 15.48 -3.60 12.83
C LEU A 209 16.08 -2.53 13.75
N VAL A 210 17.16 -2.88 14.44
CA VAL A 210 17.91 -2.01 15.34
C VAL A 210 19.36 -1.99 14.86
N SER A 211 19.98 -0.82 14.89
CA SER A 211 21.40 -0.59 14.64
C SER A 211 22.13 -0.28 15.94
N LEU A 212 23.37 -0.76 16.04
CA LEU A 212 24.27 -0.47 17.13
C LEU A 212 25.13 0.73 16.73
N GLN A 213 25.07 1.80 17.52
CA GLN A 213 25.90 2.99 17.36
C GLN A 213 26.96 3.00 18.45
N GLU A 214 28.21 2.92 18.03
CA GLU A 214 29.38 2.92 18.91
C GLU A 214 29.88 4.35 19.11
N ILE A 215 29.95 4.80 20.36
CA ILE A 215 30.54 6.09 20.72
C ILE A 215 31.81 5.81 21.55
N PRO A 216 33.01 5.89 20.93
CA PRO A 216 34.25 5.64 21.63
C PRO A 216 34.62 6.83 22.55
N LYS A 217 35.08 6.56 23.78
CA LYS A 217 35.67 7.59 24.64
C LYS A 217 37.10 7.94 24.24
N THR A 218 37.80 6.99 23.63
CA THR A 218 39.20 7.10 23.21
C THR A 218 39.31 6.72 21.73
N PRO A 219 40.22 7.34 20.95
CA PRO A 219 40.34 7.09 19.51
C PRO A 219 40.71 5.64 19.17
N ASP A 220 41.13 4.83 20.14
CA ASP A 220 41.47 3.41 19.96
C ASP A 220 40.26 2.47 19.81
N HIS A 221 39.02 3.00 19.87
CA HIS A 221 37.76 2.25 19.74
C HIS A 221 37.65 0.98 20.63
N ALA A 222 38.41 0.91 21.72
CA ALA A 222 38.45 -0.25 22.60
C ALA A 222 37.05 -0.54 23.22
N PRO A 223 36.51 -1.78 23.10
CA PRO A 223 35.16 -2.12 23.57
C PRO A 223 34.87 -1.77 25.03
N SER A 224 35.87 -1.84 25.91
CA SER A 224 35.75 -1.49 27.33
C SER A 224 35.54 0.00 27.59
N ARG A 225 35.88 0.86 26.63
CA ARG A 225 35.79 2.32 26.70
C ARG A 225 34.84 2.90 25.64
N THR A 226 34.01 2.06 25.04
CA THR A 226 33.05 2.44 24.00
C THR A 226 31.64 2.25 24.53
N PHE A 227 30.78 3.26 24.34
CA PHE A 227 29.36 3.15 24.64
C PHE A 227 28.64 2.52 23.45
N TYR A 228 27.78 1.55 23.73
CA TYR A 228 26.96 0.87 22.73
C TYR A 228 25.52 1.36 22.86
N LEU A 229 25.12 2.22 21.94
CA LEU A 229 23.77 2.78 21.89
C LEU A 229 22.95 2.07 20.84
N TYR A 230 21.80 1.55 21.24
CA TYR A 230 20.82 1.01 20.31
C TYR A 230 20.01 2.14 19.69
N THR A 231 19.91 2.09 18.37
CA THR A 231 19.20 3.06 17.54
C THR A 231 18.30 2.34 16.56
N VAL A 232 17.17 2.94 16.20
CA VAL A 232 16.30 2.39 15.17
C VAL A 232 16.51 3.16 13.88
N ASN A 233 17.09 2.51 12.87
CA ASN A 233 17.14 3.06 11.53
C ASN A 233 15.83 2.75 10.79
N VAL A 234 14.87 3.66 10.87
CA VAL A 234 13.55 3.47 10.27
C VAL A 234 13.63 3.33 8.74
N MET A 235 14.49 4.11 8.08
CA MET A 235 14.65 4.03 6.62
C MET A 235 15.27 2.69 6.19
N GLY A 236 16.26 2.21 6.95
CA GLY A 236 16.85 0.89 6.75
C GLY A 236 15.82 -0.23 6.93
N ALA A 237 15.08 -0.18 8.05
CA ALA A 237 14.03 -1.15 8.34
C ALA A 237 12.91 -1.13 7.28
N ALA A 238 12.50 0.04 6.79
CA ALA A 238 11.49 0.17 5.74
C ALA A 238 11.96 -0.45 4.41
N ARG A 239 13.20 -0.19 3.98
CA ARG A 239 13.78 -0.78 2.77
C ARG A 239 13.93 -2.30 2.89
N MET A 240 14.40 -2.78 4.03
CA MET A 240 14.50 -4.21 4.30
C MET A 240 13.11 -4.87 4.29
N LEU A 241 12.12 -4.24 4.89
CA LEU A 241 10.75 -4.75 4.90
C LEU A 241 10.18 -4.79 3.47
N LEU A 242 10.39 -3.74 2.69
CA LEU A 242 9.97 -3.68 1.29
C LEU A 242 10.58 -4.84 0.48
N HIS A 243 11.87 -5.10 0.63
CA HIS A 243 12.54 -6.24 -0.01
C HIS A 243 11.91 -7.59 0.40
N ARG A 244 11.59 -7.76 1.69
CA ARG A 244 10.89 -8.96 2.17
C ARG A 244 9.48 -9.09 1.61
N CYS A 245 8.75 -7.98 1.46
CA CYS A 245 7.45 -7.97 0.84
C CYS A 245 7.52 -8.42 -0.63
N TYR A 246 8.49 -7.93 -1.40
CA TYR A 246 8.70 -8.40 -2.78
C TYR A 246 9.04 -9.89 -2.83
N LYS A 247 9.94 -10.38 -1.97
CA LYS A 247 10.25 -11.81 -1.90
C LYS A 247 9.02 -12.64 -1.50
N SER A 248 8.23 -12.16 -0.54
CA SER A 248 7.02 -12.87 -0.09
C SER A 248 5.97 -12.94 -1.19
N ALA A 249 5.74 -11.84 -1.91
CA ALA A 249 4.84 -11.80 -3.06
C ALA A 249 5.31 -12.76 -4.17
N ALA A 250 6.61 -12.77 -4.50
CA ALA A 250 7.18 -13.68 -5.47
C ALA A 250 7.00 -15.15 -5.06
N ASN A 251 7.30 -15.49 -3.79
CA ASN A 251 7.12 -16.85 -3.27
C ASN A 251 5.65 -17.30 -3.31
N LEU A 252 4.69 -16.41 -3.01
CA LEU A 252 3.26 -16.70 -3.09
C LEU A 252 2.82 -16.94 -4.54
N MET A 253 3.30 -16.10 -5.47
CA MET A 253 3.04 -16.29 -6.91
C MET A 253 3.64 -17.60 -7.42
N GLU A 254 4.87 -17.92 -7.04
CA GLU A 254 5.54 -19.16 -7.41
C GLU A 254 4.83 -20.39 -6.83
N ARG A 255 4.38 -20.32 -5.58
CA ARG A 255 3.58 -21.37 -4.94
C ARG A 255 2.27 -21.58 -5.67
N ARG A 256 1.54 -20.51 -5.98
CA ARG A 256 0.29 -20.57 -6.76
C ARG A 256 0.55 -21.18 -8.15
N GLN A 257 1.61 -20.76 -8.83
CA GLN A 257 1.97 -21.32 -10.14
C GLN A 257 2.36 -22.80 -10.05
N HIS A 258 3.04 -23.22 -8.98
CA HIS A 258 3.36 -24.62 -8.74
C HIS A 258 2.09 -25.47 -8.61
N GLU A 259 1.15 -25.05 -7.76
CA GLU A 259 -0.12 -25.76 -7.55
C GLU A 259 -0.97 -25.83 -8.83
N LEU A 260 -0.98 -24.76 -9.64
CA LEU A 260 -1.65 -24.76 -10.94
C LEU A 260 -0.97 -25.69 -11.95
N ARG A 261 0.38 -25.79 -11.93
CA ARG A 261 1.13 -26.68 -12.83
C ARG A 261 0.91 -28.15 -12.50
N GLU A 262 0.95 -28.52 -11.22
CA GLU A 262 0.71 -29.91 -10.79
C GLU A 262 -0.70 -30.37 -11.16
N ASN A 263 -1.70 -29.49 -11.00
CA ASN A 263 -3.10 -29.80 -11.28
C ASN A 263 -3.55 -29.41 -12.70
N LYS A 264 -2.61 -29.13 -13.62
CA LYS A 264 -2.93 -28.64 -14.98
C LYS A 264 -3.91 -29.56 -15.73
N ARG A 265 -3.69 -30.88 -15.69
CA ARG A 265 -4.57 -31.86 -16.36
C ARG A 265 -6.00 -31.83 -15.81
N LEU A 266 -6.13 -31.70 -14.50
CA LEU A 266 -7.41 -31.65 -13.81
C LEU A 266 -8.16 -30.35 -14.13
N LEU A 267 -7.45 -29.22 -14.19
CA LEU A 267 -8.00 -27.93 -14.59
C LEU A 267 -8.46 -27.94 -16.06
N GLU A 268 -7.67 -28.50 -16.98
CA GLU A 268 -8.06 -28.65 -18.38
C GLU A 268 -9.31 -29.53 -18.54
N LYS A 269 -9.40 -30.63 -17.78
CA LYS A 269 -10.59 -31.49 -17.74
C LYS A 269 -11.82 -30.72 -17.24
N SER A 270 -11.69 -29.99 -16.12
CA SER A 270 -12.76 -29.14 -15.56
C SER A 270 -13.22 -28.09 -16.57
N GLN A 271 -12.28 -27.40 -17.24
CA GLN A 271 -12.59 -26.37 -18.22
C GLN A 271 -13.33 -26.92 -19.44
N ARG A 272 -12.96 -28.13 -19.90
CA ARG A 272 -13.69 -28.80 -21.00
C ARG A 272 -15.11 -29.16 -20.61
N VAL A 273 -15.30 -29.71 -19.41
CA VAL A 273 -16.63 -30.06 -18.89
C VAL A 273 -17.50 -28.81 -18.75
N GLU A 274 -16.97 -27.73 -18.19
CA GLU A 274 -17.67 -26.44 -18.09
C GLU A 274 -18.03 -25.85 -19.46
N ALA A 275 -17.14 -25.96 -20.45
CA ALA A 275 -17.41 -25.50 -21.81
C ALA A 275 -18.53 -26.31 -22.50
N ILE A 276 -18.57 -27.62 -22.28
CA ILE A 276 -19.63 -28.49 -22.80
C ILE A 276 -20.96 -28.13 -22.13
N LEU A 277 -21.00 -28.01 -20.79
CA LEU A 277 -22.20 -27.59 -20.06
C LEU A 277 -22.73 -26.26 -20.56
N ALA A 278 -21.86 -25.26 -20.75
CA ALA A 278 -22.27 -23.95 -21.27
C ALA A 278 -22.85 -24.04 -22.69
N SER A 279 -22.28 -24.88 -23.56
CA SER A 279 -22.80 -25.10 -24.93
C SER A 279 -24.14 -25.82 -24.95
N MET A 280 -24.34 -26.81 -24.07
CA MET A 280 -25.58 -27.58 -23.98
C MET A 280 -26.71 -26.77 -23.34
N GLN A 281 -26.39 -25.93 -22.35
CA GLN A 281 -27.34 -24.96 -21.78
C GLN A 281 -27.79 -23.92 -22.81
N ALA A 282 -26.87 -23.42 -23.65
CA ALA A 282 -27.23 -22.48 -24.72
C ALA A 282 -28.12 -23.12 -25.81
N THR A 283 -28.04 -24.45 -25.97
CA THR A 283 -28.83 -25.21 -26.95
C THR A 283 -30.17 -25.69 -26.37
N GLY A 284 -30.41 -25.51 -25.07
CA GLY A 284 -31.65 -25.93 -24.40
C GLY A 284 -31.73 -27.45 -24.18
N ALA A 285 -30.60 -28.10 -23.89
CA ALA A 285 -30.53 -29.54 -23.65
C ALA A 285 -31.24 -29.98 -22.34
N GLU A 286 -31.72 -31.22 -22.32
CA GLU A 286 -32.44 -31.83 -21.18
C GLU A 286 -31.53 -32.01 -19.94
N GLU A 287 -32.12 -31.88 -18.75
CA GLU A 287 -31.40 -31.95 -17.46
C GLU A 287 -30.63 -33.26 -17.23
N ALA A 288 -31.08 -34.37 -17.85
CA ALA A 288 -30.40 -35.66 -17.78
C ALA A 288 -29.01 -35.64 -18.46
N GLN A 289 -28.88 -34.95 -19.60
CA GLN A 289 -27.60 -34.83 -20.33
C GLN A 289 -26.60 -33.93 -19.59
N LEU A 290 -27.10 -32.93 -18.85
CA LEU A 290 -26.28 -32.08 -18.00
C LEU A 290 -25.70 -32.87 -16.81
N HIS A 291 -26.49 -33.77 -16.21
CA HIS A 291 -26.05 -34.61 -15.11
C HIS A 291 -24.95 -35.60 -15.53
N GLU A 292 -25.04 -36.22 -16.71
CA GLU A 292 -24.02 -37.13 -17.24
C GLU A 292 -22.68 -36.43 -17.47
N VAL A 293 -22.71 -35.19 -17.99
CA VAL A 293 -21.51 -34.37 -18.22
C VAL A 293 -20.90 -33.94 -16.88
N GLU A 294 -21.70 -33.66 -15.86
CA GLU A 294 -21.22 -33.37 -14.52
C GLU A 294 -20.55 -34.58 -13.86
N GLU A 295 -21.05 -35.81 -14.07
CA GLU A 295 -20.44 -37.04 -13.55
C GLU A 295 -19.10 -37.40 -14.20
N MET A 296 -18.74 -36.76 -15.33
CA MET A 296 -17.39 -36.91 -15.92
C MET A 296 -16.27 -36.44 -14.96
N ILE A 297 -16.58 -35.55 -14.00
CA ILE A 297 -15.68 -35.19 -12.91
C ILE A 297 -16.00 -36.06 -11.71
N THR A 298 -15.07 -36.95 -11.35
CA THR A 298 -15.26 -37.89 -10.25
C THR A 298 -15.30 -37.18 -8.89
N GLY A 299 -16.00 -37.75 -7.90
CA GLY A 299 -16.05 -37.24 -6.53
C GLY A 299 -14.69 -36.84 -5.92
N PRO A 300 -13.63 -37.66 -6.00
CA PRO A 300 -12.31 -37.28 -5.49
C PRO A 300 -11.66 -36.12 -6.28
N GLU A 301 -11.87 -36.06 -7.61
CA GLU A 301 -11.40 -34.94 -8.44
C GLU A 301 -12.09 -33.62 -8.05
N ARG A 302 -13.39 -33.65 -7.75
CA ARG A 302 -14.12 -32.47 -7.23
C ARG A 302 -13.54 -32.00 -5.89
N GLN A 303 -13.24 -32.92 -4.98
CA GLN A 303 -12.64 -32.57 -3.68
C GLN A 303 -11.25 -31.95 -3.84
N GLN A 304 -10.45 -32.45 -4.79
CA GLN A 304 -9.13 -31.90 -5.12
C GLN A 304 -9.23 -30.50 -5.75
N LEU A 305 -10.20 -30.27 -6.64
CA LEU A 305 -10.50 -28.95 -7.20
C LEU A 305 -10.94 -27.95 -6.11
N GLU A 306 -11.79 -28.36 -5.18
CA GLU A 306 -12.23 -27.50 -4.07
C GLU A 306 -11.11 -27.19 -3.09
N SER A 307 -10.18 -28.13 -2.87
CA SER A 307 -8.95 -27.86 -2.10
C SER A 307 -8.04 -26.87 -2.85
N LEU A 308 -7.87 -27.04 -4.16
CA LEU A 308 -7.07 -26.16 -5.00
C LEU A 308 -7.63 -24.73 -5.00
N LYS A 309 -8.94 -24.57 -5.21
CA LYS A 309 -9.62 -23.26 -5.14
C LYS A 309 -9.40 -22.59 -3.79
N ARG A 310 -9.54 -23.35 -2.69
CA ARG A 310 -9.28 -22.84 -1.33
C ARG A 310 -7.82 -22.43 -1.12
N ASN A 311 -6.86 -23.13 -1.71
CA ASN A 311 -5.45 -22.79 -1.57
C ASN A 311 -5.04 -21.59 -2.44
N VAL A 312 -5.60 -21.47 -3.65
CA VAL A 312 -5.34 -20.35 -4.56
C VAL A 312 -5.98 -19.05 -4.08
N ASN A 313 -7.12 -19.13 -3.37
CA ASN A 313 -7.83 -17.96 -2.84
C ASN A 313 -7.32 -17.47 -1.46
N LYS A 314 -6.42 -18.22 -0.81
CA LYS A 314 -5.78 -17.84 0.46
C LYS A 314 -4.58 -16.94 0.23
#